data_AF-A0A2N1VYR8-F1
#
_entry.id   AF-A0A2N1VYR8-F1
#
_cell.length_a   1.000
_cell.length_b   1.000
_cell.length_c   1.000
_cell.angle_alpha   90.00
_cell.angle_beta   90.00
_cell.angle_gamma   90.00
#
_symmetry.space_group_name_H-M   'P 1'
#
loop_
_entity.id
_entity.type
_entity.pdbx_description
1 polymer ?
#
loop_
_entity_poly.entity_id
_entity_poly.type
_entity_poly.pdbx_seq_one_letter_code
_entity_poly.pdbx_strand_id
1 'polypeptide(L)'
;MIDKKELRNEYKRTPRPMGVYKIQNLANGKIFVGGSLNIPGKINSHQFQLKFRCHINKELQRDYDTYGEKNFVYDVLEYLKPNEDISFDYKDDLQTLEELWIEQLNPFGERGYNKKKFTNPLKT
;
A
#
# COMPACT_ATOMS: atom_id res chain seq x y z
N MET A 1 -29.81 -10.27 18.33
CA MET A 1 -29.28 -11.11 17.24
C MET A 1 -28.64 -10.15 16.25
N ILE A 2 -27.34 -10.29 15.98
CA ILE A 2 -26.63 -9.36 15.09
C ILE A 2 -26.90 -9.79 13.64
N ASP A 3 -27.60 -8.96 12.85
CA ASP A 3 -27.91 -9.25 11.45
C ASP A 3 -26.65 -9.08 10.58
N LYS A 4 -26.05 -10.22 10.21
CA LYS A 4 -24.85 -10.30 9.36
C LYS A 4 -25.04 -9.62 7.99
N LYS A 5 -26.29 -9.48 7.50
CA LYS A 5 -26.61 -8.83 6.23
C LYS A 5 -26.54 -7.30 6.38
N GLU A 6 -27.06 -6.75 7.47
CA GLU A 6 -26.94 -5.32 7.78
C GLU A 6 -25.50 -4.92 8.02
N LEU A 7 -24.73 -5.66 8.82
CA LEU A 7 -23.29 -5.38 8.99
C LEU A 7 -22.50 -5.47 7.68
N ARG A 8 -22.83 -6.41 6.79
CA ARG A 8 -22.17 -6.48 5.47
C ARG A 8 -22.51 -5.28 4.61
N ASN A 9 -23.74 -4.76 4.69
CA ASN A 9 -24.16 -3.58 3.94
C ASN A 9 -23.58 -2.29 4.53
N GLU A 10 -23.51 -2.18 5.85
CA GLU A 10 -22.87 -1.07 6.55
C GLU A 10 -21.35 -1.06 6.28
N TYR A 11 -20.70 -2.23 6.31
CA TYR A 11 -19.30 -2.41 5.93
C TYR A 11 -18.98 -2.10 4.45
N LYS A 12 -20.00 -2.14 3.58
CA LYS A 12 -19.91 -1.69 2.18
C LYS A 12 -20.12 -0.18 2.03
N ARG A 13 -20.82 0.45 2.98
CA ARG A 13 -21.20 1.87 2.96
C ARG A 13 -20.19 2.78 3.65
N THR A 14 -19.37 2.27 4.57
CA THR A 14 -18.30 3.05 5.18
C THR A 14 -17.17 3.27 4.16
N PRO A 15 -16.88 4.52 3.77
CA PRO A 15 -15.73 4.83 2.91
C PRO A 15 -14.46 4.36 3.62
N ARG A 16 -13.72 3.47 2.97
CA ARG A 16 -12.43 3.02 3.50
C ARG A 16 -11.39 4.08 3.15
N PRO A 17 -10.42 4.36 4.03
CA PRO A 17 -9.36 5.29 3.68
C PRO A 17 -8.59 4.74 2.47
N MET A 18 -8.57 5.54 1.41
CA MET A 18 -7.88 5.27 0.15
C MET A 18 -6.68 6.20 0.03
N GLY A 19 -5.68 5.81 -0.74
CA GLY A 19 -4.51 6.63 -1.00
C GLY A 19 -3.21 5.85 -0.96
N VAL A 20 -2.11 6.56 -0.72
CA VAL A 20 -0.74 6.05 -0.80
C VAL A 20 -0.18 5.85 0.59
N TYR A 21 0.49 4.72 0.80
CA TYR A 21 1.14 4.36 2.05
C TYR A 21 2.60 3.98 1.80
N LYS A 22 3.39 3.98 2.87
CA LYS A 22 4.74 3.42 2.88
C LYS A 22 4.94 2.37 3.97
N ILE A 23 5.87 1.46 3.72
CA ILE A 23 6.45 0.56 4.70
C ILE A 23 7.93 0.93 4.81
N GLN A 24 8.40 1.32 5.98
CA GLN A 24 9.77 1.74 6.22
C GLN A 24 10.50 0.75 7.10
N ASN A 25 11.66 0.27 6.66
CA ASN A 25 12.60 -0.43 7.51
C ASN A 25 13.52 0.58 8.21
N LEU A 26 13.39 0.69 9.53
CA LEU A 26 14.17 1.60 10.36
C LEU A 26 15.64 1.21 10.48
N ALA A 27 15.98 -0.05 10.27
CA ALA A 27 17.35 -0.54 10.43
C ALA A 27 18.27 -0.15 9.26
N ASN A 28 17.73 -0.02 8.04
CA ASN A 28 18.51 0.32 6.84
C ASN A 28 17.95 1.50 6.03
N GLY A 29 16.81 2.07 6.45
CA GLY A 29 16.18 3.22 5.79
C GLY A 29 15.44 2.89 4.49
N LYS A 30 15.41 1.62 4.06
CA LYS A 30 14.68 1.23 2.84
C LYS A 30 13.18 1.40 3.03
N ILE A 31 12.53 1.88 1.98
CA ILE A 31 11.08 2.08 1.95
C ILE A 31 10.40 1.30 0.82
N PHE A 32 9.17 0.88 1.06
CA PHE A 32 8.23 0.42 0.04
C PHE A 32 7.08 1.43 -0.05
N VAL A 33 6.68 1.82 -1.25
CA VAL A 33 5.53 2.70 -1.49
C VAL A 33 4.47 1.95 -2.29
N GLY A 34 3.20 2.12 -1.95
CA GLY A 34 2.09 1.56 -2.74
C GLY A 34 0.77 2.30 -2.53
N GLY A 35 -0.12 2.20 -3.52
CA GLY A 35 -1.49 2.71 -3.45
C GLY A 35 -2.51 1.63 -3.06
N SER A 36 -3.59 2.04 -2.38
CA SER A 36 -4.76 1.18 -2.15
C SER A 36 -6.07 1.95 -2.01
N LEU A 37 -7.16 1.33 -2.49
CA LEU A 37 -8.54 1.72 -2.16
C LEU A 37 -8.98 1.24 -0.77
N ASN A 38 -8.11 0.56 -0.03
CA ASN A 38 -8.35 0.11 1.34
C ASN A 38 -7.02 0.00 2.07
N ILE A 39 -6.47 1.15 2.50
CA ILE A 39 -5.16 1.22 3.16
C ILE A 39 -5.08 0.27 4.38
N PRO A 40 -6.05 0.25 5.32
CA PRO A 40 -5.95 -0.63 6.49
C PRO A 40 -5.94 -2.11 6.10
N GLY A 41 -6.79 -2.50 5.14
CA GLY A 41 -6.81 -3.87 4.63
C GLY A 41 -5.50 -4.26 3.94
N LYS A 42 -4.89 -3.32 3.22
CA LYS A 42 -3.63 -3.55 2.52
C LYS A 42 -2.45 -3.67 3.47
N ILE A 43 -2.35 -2.79 4.48
CA ILE A 43 -1.33 -2.86 5.54
C ILE A 43 -1.44 -4.18 6.31
N ASN A 44 -2.65 -4.57 6.72
CA ASN A 44 -2.87 -5.85 7.40
C ASN A 44 -2.44 -7.04 6.54
N SER A 45 -2.69 -6.99 5.22
CA SER A 45 -2.24 -8.03 4.29
C SER A 45 -0.72 -8.11 4.22
N HIS A 46 -0.01 -6.96 4.20
CA HIS A 46 1.45 -6.93 4.24
C HIS A 46 1.99 -7.53 5.54
N GLN A 47 1.49 -7.10 6.68
CA GLN A 47 1.89 -7.61 8.00
C GLN A 47 1.69 -9.13 8.10
N PHE A 48 0.50 -9.62 7.69
CA PHE A 48 0.21 -11.04 7.64
C PHE A 48 1.22 -11.78 6.76
N GLN A 49 1.40 -11.32 5.52
CA GLN A 49 2.30 -11.99 4.58
C GLN A 49 3.75 -12.02 5.07
N LEU A 50 4.23 -10.94 5.68
CA LEU A 50 5.58 -10.86 6.25
C LEU A 50 5.74 -11.83 7.43
N LYS A 51 4.76 -11.85 8.34
CA LYS A 51 4.73 -12.73 9.50
C LYS A 51 4.70 -14.22 9.12
N PHE A 52 3.95 -14.57 8.07
CA PHE A 52 3.83 -15.95 7.58
C PHE A 52 4.81 -16.29 6.45
N ARG A 53 5.81 -15.44 6.20
CA ARG A 53 6.88 -15.65 5.22
C ARG A 53 6.39 -15.91 3.79
N CYS A 54 5.23 -15.38 3.43
CA CYS A 54 4.61 -15.54 2.11
C CYS A 54 4.54 -14.23 1.32
N HIS A 55 5.26 -13.20 1.75
CA HIS A 55 5.28 -11.92 1.06
C HIS A 55 5.86 -12.04 -0.36
N ILE A 56 5.21 -11.37 -1.31
CA ILE A 56 5.60 -11.38 -2.73
C ILE A 56 6.95 -10.69 -2.96
N ASN A 57 7.20 -9.59 -2.25
CA ASN A 57 8.49 -8.90 -2.28
C ASN A 57 9.50 -9.67 -1.41
N LYS A 58 10.36 -10.46 -2.06
CA LYS A 58 11.36 -11.32 -1.40
C LYS A 58 12.45 -10.55 -0.68
N GLU A 59 12.81 -9.37 -1.18
CA GLU A 59 13.80 -8.51 -0.53
C GLU A 59 13.25 -7.94 0.78
N LEU A 60 12.03 -7.40 0.75
CA LEU A 60 11.33 -6.93 1.95
C LEU A 60 11.13 -8.07 2.96
N GLN A 61 10.77 -9.27 2.49
CA GLN A 61 10.63 -10.45 3.35
C GLN A 61 11.94 -10.80 4.06
N ARG A 62 13.05 -10.87 3.31
CA ARG A 62 14.37 -11.21 3.86
C ARG A 62 14.81 -10.19 4.91
N ASP A 63 14.63 -8.91 4.63
CA ASP A 63 14.95 -7.85 5.60
C ASP A 63 14.04 -7.95 6.83
N TYR A 64 12.75 -8.25 6.64
CA TYR A 64 11.82 -8.47 7.74
C TYR A 64 12.22 -9.63 8.65
N ASP A 65 12.62 -10.76 8.07
CA ASP A 65 13.13 -11.91 8.82
C ASP A 65 14.46 -11.60 9.54
N THR A 66 15.25 -10.65 9.03
CA THR A 66 16.58 -10.28 9.57
C THR A 66 16.47 -9.25 10.70
N TYR A 67 15.71 -8.17 10.49
CA TYR A 67 15.61 -7.05 11.43
C TYR A 67 14.43 -7.18 12.38
N GLY A 68 13.44 -8.02 12.06
CA GLY A 68 12.26 -8.26 12.86
C GLY A 68 11.21 -7.15 12.78
N GLU A 69 9.97 -7.50 13.15
CA GLU A 69 8.76 -6.66 13.04
C GLU A 69 8.90 -5.26 13.64
N LYS A 70 9.58 -5.13 14.78
CA LYS A 70 9.76 -3.84 15.48
C LYS A 70 10.52 -2.78 14.68
N ASN A 71 11.25 -3.19 13.63
CA ASN A 71 11.97 -2.29 12.74
C ASN A 71 11.14 -1.87 11.52
N PHE A 72 9.87 -2.28 11.41
CA PHE A 72 9.00 -1.94 10.29
C PHE A 72 7.88 -1.02 10.72
N VAL A 73 7.83 0.17 10.12
CA VAL A 73 6.80 1.18 10.35
C VAL A 73 5.92 1.28 9.11
N TYR A 74 4.62 1.44 9.34
CA TYR A 74 3.59 1.55 8.30
C TYR A 74 2.92 2.91 8.43
N ASP A 75 3.10 3.77 7.44
CA ASP A 75 2.57 5.14 7.45
C ASP A 75 1.72 5.41 6.22
N VAL A 76 0.73 6.28 6.36
CA VAL A 76 0.02 6.85 5.21
C VAL A 76 0.76 8.10 4.75
N LEU A 77 1.12 8.14 3.47
CA LEU A 77 1.75 9.31 2.85
C LEU A 77 0.68 10.34 2.49
N GLU A 78 -0.40 9.89 1.86
CA GLU A 78 -1.48 10.77 1.43
C GLU A 78 -2.79 10.00 1.27
N TYR A 79 -3.90 10.61 1.71
CA TYR A 79 -5.24 10.09 1.51
C TYR A 79 -5.86 10.69 0.24
N LEU A 80 -6.50 9.84 -0.57
CA LEU A 80 -7.42 10.33 -1.59
C LEU A 80 -8.69 10.85 -0.91
N LYS A 81 -9.14 12.02 -1.35
CA LYS A 81 -10.40 12.59 -0.89
C LYS A 81 -11.55 11.76 -1.46
N PRO A 82 -12.50 11.31 -0.63
CA PRO A 82 -13.72 10.70 -1.13
C PRO A 82 -14.51 11.70 -1.99
N ASN A 83 -14.89 11.24 -3.18
CA ASN A 83 -15.89 11.84 -4.04
C ASN A 83 -17.30 11.55 -3.48
N GLU A 84 -18.22 12.49 -3.70
CA GLU A 84 -19.63 12.35 -3.34
C GLU A 84 -20.33 11.26 -4.17
N ASP A 85 -19.86 11.03 -5.40
CA ASP A 85 -20.31 9.94 -6.25
C ASP A 85 -19.66 8.61 -5.83
N ILE A 86 -20.50 7.70 -5.33
CA ILE A 86 -20.11 6.34 -4.92
C ILE A 86 -19.62 5.50 -6.11
N SER A 87 -20.00 5.86 -7.33
CA SER A 87 -19.60 5.16 -8.56
C SER A 87 -18.30 5.68 -9.16
N PHE A 88 -17.69 6.72 -8.57
CA PHE A 88 -16.44 7.29 -9.04
C PHE A 88 -15.30 6.26 -9.02
N ASP A 89 -14.59 6.12 -10.14
CA ASP A 89 -13.43 5.24 -10.26
C ASP A 89 -12.16 5.98 -9.84
N TYR A 90 -11.65 5.64 -8.66
CA TYR A 90 -10.42 6.24 -8.11
C TYR A 90 -9.14 5.63 -8.67
N LYS A 91 -9.22 4.67 -9.61
CA LYS A 91 -8.05 3.92 -10.06
C LYS A 91 -6.98 4.82 -10.67
N ASP A 92 -7.37 5.73 -11.54
CA ASP A 92 -6.43 6.62 -12.23
C ASP A 92 -5.84 7.64 -11.25
N ASP A 93 -6.68 8.27 -10.42
CA ASP A 93 -6.23 9.19 -9.35
C ASP A 93 -5.24 8.51 -8.40
N LEU A 94 -5.53 7.28 -7.98
CA LEU A 94 -4.65 6.51 -7.10
C LEU A 94 -3.34 6.16 -7.78
N GLN A 95 -3.39 5.78 -9.07
CA GLN A 95 -2.19 5.47 -9.84
C GLN A 95 -1.31 6.71 -10.00
N THR A 96 -1.87 7.85 -10.38
CA THR A 96 -1.13 9.11 -10.49
C THR A 96 -0.53 9.50 -9.15
N LEU A 97 -1.29 9.40 -8.05
CA LEU A 97 -0.78 9.72 -6.73
C LEU A 97 0.37 8.79 -6.29
N GLU A 98 0.24 7.49 -6.54
CA GLU A 98 1.31 6.52 -6.28
C GLU A 98 2.58 6.84 -7.09
N GLU A 99 2.41 7.17 -8.38
CA GLU A 99 3.52 7.51 -9.27
C GLU A 99 4.27 8.77 -8.83
N LEU A 100 3.55 9.84 -8.43
CA LEU A 100 4.14 11.06 -7.89
C LEU A 100 4.99 10.78 -6.64
N TRP A 101 4.47 9.99 -5.69
CA TRP A 101 5.20 9.62 -4.48
C TRP A 101 6.41 8.71 -4.77
N ILE A 102 6.28 7.79 -5.72
CA ILE A 102 7.40 6.95 -6.17
C ILE A 102 8.50 7.80 -6.82
N GLU A 103 8.16 8.78 -7.64
CA GLU A 103 9.10 9.70 -8.27
C GLU A 103 9.83 10.55 -7.20
N GLN A 104 9.07 11.14 -6.28
CA GLN A 104 9.62 11.98 -5.22
C GLN A 104 10.55 11.22 -4.26
N LEU A 105 10.15 10.01 -3.83
CA LEU A 105 10.90 9.25 -2.83
C LEU A 105 11.99 8.36 -3.42
N ASN A 106 11.87 8.01 -4.71
CA ASN A 106 12.75 7.11 -5.45
C ASN A 106 13.05 5.80 -4.67
N PRO A 107 12.02 5.01 -4.29
CA PRO A 107 12.13 3.88 -3.36
C PRO A 107 12.69 2.61 -4.04
N PHE A 108 13.82 2.73 -4.74
CA PHE A 108 14.43 1.64 -5.51
C PHE A 108 15.85 1.30 -5.04
N GLY A 109 16.26 0.05 -5.26
CA GLY A 109 17.63 -0.41 -5.00
C GLY A 109 18.02 -0.23 -3.53
N GLU A 110 19.13 0.46 -3.27
CA GLU A 110 19.59 0.71 -1.90
C GLU A 110 18.62 1.58 -1.07
N ARG A 111 17.71 2.31 -1.74
CA ARG A 111 16.75 3.20 -1.06
C ARG A 111 15.39 2.56 -0.82
N GLY A 112 15.09 1.41 -1.43
CA GLY A 112 13.77 0.85 -1.25
C GLY A 112 13.48 -0.44 -1.99
N TYR A 113 12.28 -0.94 -1.70
CA TYR A 113 11.82 -2.27 -2.08
C TYR A 113 10.99 -2.28 -3.36
N ASN A 114 10.61 -1.11 -3.89
CA ASN A 114 9.87 -1.05 -5.15
C ASN A 114 10.78 -1.54 -6.30
N LYS A 115 10.16 -2.17 -7.30
CA LYS A 115 10.84 -2.48 -8.56
C LYS A 115 10.43 -1.43 -9.59
N LYS A 116 11.39 -0.95 -10.37
CA LYS A 116 11.09 -0.04 -11.50
C LYS A 116 10.18 -0.79 -12.45
N LYS A 117 8.97 -0.26 -12.65
CA LYS A 117 8.11 -0.74 -13.75
C LYS A 117 8.82 -0.32 -15.03
N PHE A 118 9.21 -1.26 -15.87
CA PHE A 118 9.61 -0.91 -17.24
C PHE A 118 8.33 -0.51 -17.96
N THR A 119 8.03 0.79 -17.98
CA THR A 119 7.00 1.34 -18.86
C THR A 119 7.55 1.25 -20.28
N ASN A 120 7.04 0.30 -21.06
CA ASN A 120 7.31 0.29 -22.49
C ASN A 120 6.71 1.59 -23.06
N PRO A 121 7.50 2.48 -23.67
CA PRO A 121 6.96 3.74 -24.16
C PRO A 121 5.98 3.43 -25.30
N LEU A 122 4.73 3.87 -25.11
CA LEU A 122 3.71 4.10 -26.12
C LEU A 122 3.14 2.83 -26.81
N LYS A 123 1.94 2.42 -26.39
CA LYS A 123 0.92 2.03 -27.38
C LYS A 123 0.18 3.30 -27.77
N THR A 124 0.60 3.89 -28.89
CA THR A 124 -0.18 4.83 -29.70
C THR A 124 -1.35 4.08 -30.33
#